data_AF-A0A250VL04-F1
#
_entry.id   AF-A0A250VL04-F1
#
_cell.length_a   1.000
_cell.length_b   1.000
_cell.length_c   1.000
_cell.angle_alpha   90.00
_cell.angle_beta   90.00
_cell.angle_gamma   90.00
#
_symmetry.space_group_name_H-M   'P 1'
#
loop_
_entity.id
_entity.type
_entity.pdbx_description
1 polymer ?
#
loop_
_entity_poly.entity_id
_entity_poly.type
_entity_poly.pdbx_seq_one_letter_code
_entity_poly.pdbx_strand_id
1 'polypeptide(L)'
;MSTYGPDWGVIAVDRFTVVERLTADENGGADRKLSLEGQESSPPSTTDECVNHHEQIKAMEAGKLVPVVFTDKTGSNGYYTVDSSSSTLTDYQGELQTADWKISLNREGSESEVDLQSRLTGAVRKNDFSLTGEKWHAPSIGHYAYFTGSSNPSVMTRTGADGAMTVYRNIPDFSPKWGCPVASYNGGRVRVIDYGLVGSGSELEGVDRPVGVATWSLGNALVNVTPTSSAGVLDVQAYSGGAWHSKLWRLTVAGSPVAAWDSASLIRNDQEQCIIRLVASRSPGRVVLDLTLRRGSRVLEGYLQSGSSATLGCALVTSETNVNTSASGYMTATSNDANGNRFVCGSARTFTGSTTGSMTKSSATFLDFFVGAVIAGGSAVSGDTATDLRNQYIGALAESTHAVKR
;
A
#
# COMPACT_ATOMS: atom_id res chain seq x y z
N MET A 1 28.22 -3.58 20.74
CA MET A 1 27.74 -4.42 21.85
C MET A 1 26.53 -5.17 21.33
N SER A 2 26.53 -6.51 21.40
CA SER A 2 25.38 -7.33 20.97
C SER A 2 24.28 -7.25 22.04
N THR A 3 23.23 -6.47 21.79
CA THR A 3 22.21 -6.12 22.78
C THR A 3 21.08 -7.15 22.92
N TYR A 4 21.22 -8.37 22.40
CA TYR A 4 20.21 -9.41 22.53
C TYR A 4 20.85 -10.71 23.07
N GLY A 5 20.59 -11.01 24.35
CA GLY A 5 20.52 -12.41 24.81
C GLY A 5 19.30 -13.09 24.18
N PRO A 6 19.23 -14.43 24.13
CA PRO A 6 18.54 -15.16 23.06
C PRO A 6 17.03 -14.87 23.01
N ASP A 7 16.57 -14.04 22.09
CA ASP A 7 15.22 -13.95 21.49
C ASP A 7 13.97 -14.37 22.32
N TRP A 8 13.94 -14.15 23.64
CA TRP A 8 12.79 -14.55 24.45
C TRP A 8 11.60 -13.62 24.16
N GLY A 9 10.57 -14.16 23.52
CA GLY A 9 9.27 -13.50 23.40
C GLY A 9 9.13 -12.46 22.27
N VAL A 10 10.01 -12.45 21.26
CA VAL A 10 9.77 -11.59 20.08
C VAL A 10 8.65 -12.19 19.23
N ILE A 11 7.60 -11.39 19.03
CA ILE A 11 6.46 -11.72 18.18
C ILE A 11 6.36 -10.69 17.05
N ALA A 12 6.35 -11.15 15.81
CA ALA A 12 5.92 -10.33 14.69
C ALA A 12 4.39 -10.41 14.58
N VAL A 13 3.72 -9.28 14.80
CA VAL A 13 2.27 -9.15 14.69
C VAL A 13 1.99 -8.19 13.54
N ASP A 14 1.41 -8.72 12.46
CA ASP A 14 1.17 -7.97 11.24
C ASP A 14 2.43 -7.27 10.71
N ARG A 15 2.51 -5.94 10.82
CA ARG A 15 3.57 -5.09 10.24
C ARG A 15 4.69 -4.74 11.21
N PHE A 16 4.55 -5.04 12.49
CA PHE A 16 5.48 -4.63 13.54
C PHE A 16 5.82 -5.77 14.49
N THR A 17 6.82 -5.55 15.33
CA THR A 17 7.29 -6.54 16.31
C THR A 17 7.08 -6.01 17.72
N VAL A 18 6.68 -6.90 18.63
CA VAL A 18 6.54 -6.62 20.05
C VAL A 18 7.25 -7.68 20.88
N VAL A 19 7.56 -7.36 22.13
CA VAL A 19 8.19 -8.28 23.07
C VAL A 19 7.19 -8.68 24.16
N GLU A 20 6.74 -9.93 24.13
CA GLU A 20 5.81 -10.45 25.14
C GLU A 20 6.47 -10.72 26.50
N ARG A 21 5.66 -10.79 27.54
CA ARG A 21 6.03 -11.42 28.82
C ARG A 21 5.93 -12.94 28.70
N LEU A 22 6.51 -13.65 29.66
CA LEU A 22 6.76 -15.12 29.67
C LEU A 22 5.55 -16.05 29.35
N THR A 23 4.33 -15.55 29.21
CA THR A 23 3.10 -16.35 29.08
C THR A 23 2.27 -15.90 27.88
N ALA A 24 1.93 -16.86 27.03
CA ALA A 24 0.93 -16.75 25.98
C ALA A 24 -0.20 -17.74 26.32
N ASP A 25 -1.42 -17.24 26.50
CA ASP A 25 -2.59 -18.06 26.86
C ASP A 25 -3.48 -18.27 25.63
N GLU A 26 -3.66 -19.53 25.23
CA GLU A 26 -4.52 -19.93 24.11
C GLU A 26 -5.64 -20.84 24.60
N ASN A 27 -6.90 -20.43 24.37
CA ASN A 27 -8.07 -21.26 24.66
C ASN A 27 -8.35 -22.22 23.50
N GLY A 28 -8.80 -23.44 23.81
CA GLY A 28 -9.31 -24.39 22.81
C GLY A 28 -10.83 -24.25 22.59
N GLY A 29 -11.35 -24.90 21.54
CA GLY A 29 -12.79 -24.98 21.27
C GLY A 29 -13.25 -24.08 20.11
N ALA A 30 -14.50 -23.62 20.16
CA ALA A 30 -15.10 -22.79 19.11
C ALA A 30 -14.44 -21.40 19.04
N ASP A 31 -13.96 -20.88 20.18
CA ASP A 31 -13.31 -19.59 20.31
C ASP A 31 -11.82 -19.81 20.65
N ARG A 32 -11.01 -20.09 19.62
CA ARG A 32 -9.55 -20.24 19.78
C ARG A 32 -8.89 -18.89 20.05
N LYS A 33 -9.11 -18.34 21.23
CA LYS A 33 -8.64 -17.02 21.64
C LYS A 33 -7.22 -17.09 22.16
N LEU A 34 -6.35 -16.25 21.63
CA LEU A 34 -4.97 -16.03 22.06
C LEU A 34 -4.89 -14.67 22.76
N SER A 35 -4.37 -14.66 23.99
CA SER A 35 -4.11 -13.43 24.75
C SER A 35 -2.62 -13.24 24.93
N LEU A 36 -2.12 -12.09 24.50
CA LEU A 36 -0.72 -11.68 24.58
C LEU A 36 -0.63 -10.44 25.46
N GLU A 37 0.40 -10.37 26.29
CA GLU A 37 0.74 -9.18 27.05
C GLU A 37 2.26 -8.97 27.09
N GLY A 38 2.68 -7.71 27.14
CA GLY A 38 4.09 -7.35 27.12
C GLY A 38 4.33 -5.93 27.58
N GLN A 39 5.60 -5.51 27.51
CA GLN A 39 6.01 -4.15 27.84
C GLN A 39 7.20 -3.75 26.98
N GLU A 40 7.06 -2.61 26.30
CA GLU A 40 8.17 -1.91 25.65
C GLU A 40 8.72 -0.88 26.65
N SER A 41 10.03 -0.66 26.73
CA SER A 41 10.61 0.22 27.77
C SER A 41 11.89 0.93 27.35
N SER A 42 12.29 1.94 28.13
CA SER A 42 13.61 2.56 28.10
C SER A 42 14.28 2.44 29.48
N PRO A 43 15.55 2.00 29.62
CA PRO A 43 16.50 1.52 28.60
C PRO A 43 16.43 -0.01 28.44
N PRO A 44 15.67 -0.50 27.43
CA PRO A 44 16.24 -1.23 26.27
C PRO A 44 15.81 -0.69 24.87
N SER A 45 14.91 0.31 24.80
CA SER A 45 14.47 1.03 23.60
C SER A 45 14.53 2.56 23.82
N THR A 46 14.45 3.36 22.75
CA THR A 46 14.35 4.82 22.85
C THR A 46 12.93 5.27 23.25
N THR A 47 12.79 6.51 23.73
CA THR A 47 11.49 7.11 24.07
C THR A 47 10.56 7.15 22.84
N ASP A 48 11.09 7.55 21.69
CA ASP A 48 10.34 7.65 20.43
C ASP A 48 9.86 6.27 19.95
N GLU A 49 10.69 5.22 20.10
CA GLU A 49 10.27 3.85 19.81
C GLU A 49 9.15 3.37 20.74
N CYS A 50 9.20 3.72 22.03
CA CYS A 50 8.15 3.38 22.99
C CYS A 50 6.82 4.08 22.65
N VAL A 51 6.84 5.38 22.31
CA VAL A 51 5.66 6.11 21.83
C VAL A 51 5.12 5.46 20.55
N ASN A 52 6.00 5.14 19.63
CA ASN A 52 5.61 4.54 18.36
C ASN A 52 4.93 3.18 18.59
N HIS A 53 5.53 2.26 19.35
CA HIS A 53 4.90 0.98 19.68
C HIS A 53 3.54 1.15 20.38
N HIS A 54 3.43 2.09 21.32
CA HIS A 54 2.15 2.43 21.96
C HIS A 54 1.07 2.80 20.94
N GLU A 55 1.40 3.68 19.98
CA GLU A 55 0.46 4.08 18.94
C GLU A 55 0.17 2.96 17.94
N GLN A 56 1.16 2.16 17.54
CA GLN A 56 0.96 1.01 16.64
C GLN A 56 -0.05 0.01 17.22
N ILE A 57 0.10 -0.33 18.50
CA ILE A 57 -0.80 -1.26 19.20
C ILE A 57 -2.23 -0.70 19.28
N LYS A 58 -2.38 0.58 19.61
CA LYS A 58 -3.70 1.25 19.66
C LYS A 58 -4.40 1.34 18.31
N ALA A 59 -3.64 1.34 17.21
CA ALA A 59 -4.21 1.44 15.87
C ALA A 59 -4.63 0.10 15.28
N MET A 60 -4.32 -1.04 15.92
CA MET A 60 -4.79 -2.33 15.43
C MET A 60 -6.32 -2.36 15.34
N GLU A 61 -6.83 -2.72 14.17
CA GLU A 61 -8.27 -2.72 13.88
C GLU A 61 -8.92 -4.06 14.25
N ALA A 62 -9.95 -4.03 15.09
CA ALA A 62 -10.73 -5.23 15.41
C ALA A 62 -11.34 -5.84 14.14
N GLY A 63 -11.28 -7.17 14.03
CA GLY A 63 -11.71 -7.95 12.88
C GLY A 63 -10.69 -8.04 11.74
N LYS A 64 -9.57 -7.32 11.80
CA LYS A 64 -8.51 -7.39 10.78
C LYS A 64 -7.79 -8.73 10.85
N LEU A 65 -7.60 -9.38 9.69
CA LEU A 65 -6.76 -10.57 9.55
C LEU A 65 -5.28 -10.17 9.60
N VAL A 66 -4.50 -10.83 10.45
CA VAL A 66 -3.08 -10.57 10.64
C VAL A 66 -2.27 -11.87 10.65
N PRO A 67 -1.08 -11.91 10.02
CA PRO A 67 -0.11 -12.97 10.26
C PRO A 67 0.53 -12.77 11.64
N VAL A 68 0.71 -13.85 12.39
CA VAL A 68 1.47 -13.82 13.65
C VAL A 68 2.56 -14.87 13.62
N VAL A 69 3.79 -14.42 13.85
CA VAL A 69 4.99 -15.27 13.87
C VAL A 69 5.70 -15.10 15.20
N PHE A 70 5.78 -16.19 15.96
CA PHE A 70 6.53 -16.30 17.19
C PHE A 70 7.94 -16.81 16.91
N THR A 71 8.92 -16.24 17.60
CA THR A 71 10.31 -16.72 17.53
C THR A 71 10.50 -18.03 18.31
N ASP A 72 9.87 -18.15 19.48
CA ASP A 72 10.07 -19.26 20.42
C ASP A 72 8.87 -20.25 20.46
N LYS A 73 7.65 -19.78 20.19
CA LYS A 73 6.40 -20.57 20.20
C LYS A 73 5.89 -20.88 18.80
N THR A 74 6.73 -21.46 17.95
CA THR A 74 6.44 -21.63 16.51
C THR A 74 5.18 -22.44 16.20
N GLY A 75 4.72 -23.31 17.11
CA GLY A 75 3.42 -24.01 16.99
C GLY A 75 2.19 -23.09 17.05
N SER A 76 2.36 -21.87 17.56
CA SER A 76 1.34 -20.81 17.59
C SER A 76 1.42 -19.89 16.36
N ASN A 77 2.34 -20.14 15.41
CA ASN A 77 2.34 -19.42 14.15
C ASN A 77 1.03 -19.67 13.40
N GLY A 78 0.45 -18.61 12.85
CA GLY A 78 -0.83 -18.72 12.18
C GLY A 78 -1.40 -17.39 11.72
N TYR A 79 -2.58 -17.49 11.12
CA TYR A 79 -3.43 -16.37 10.82
C TYR A 79 -4.42 -16.16 11.97
N TYR A 80 -4.58 -14.91 12.36
CA TYR A 80 -5.43 -14.49 13.45
C TYR A 80 -6.29 -13.31 13.02
N THR A 81 -7.46 -13.15 13.62
CA THR A 81 -8.23 -11.91 13.55
C THR A 81 -8.06 -11.14 14.86
N VAL A 82 -7.85 -9.82 14.76
CA VAL A 82 -7.72 -8.97 15.95
C VAL A 82 -9.05 -8.89 16.68
N ASP A 83 -9.08 -9.21 17.97
CA ASP A 83 -10.28 -9.04 18.81
C ASP A 83 -10.25 -7.69 19.52
N SER A 84 -9.16 -7.40 20.23
CA SER A 84 -8.93 -6.11 20.88
C SER A 84 -7.43 -5.87 21.11
N SER A 85 -7.06 -4.60 21.20
CA SER A 85 -5.73 -4.17 21.58
C SER A 85 -5.80 -3.01 22.58
N SER A 86 -4.83 -2.95 23.48
CA SER A 86 -4.69 -1.84 24.43
C SER A 86 -3.23 -1.61 24.75
N SER A 87 -2.88 -0.35 24.98
CA SER A 87 -1.55 0.02 25.47
C SER A 87 -1.68 1.17 26.47
N THR A 88 -0.87 1.12 27.52
CA THR A 88 -0.75 2.17 28.54
C THR A 88 0.67 2.71 28.49
N LEU A 89 0.79 4.00 28.14
CA LEU A 89 2.06 4.71 28.15
C LEU A 89 2.31 5.28 29.54
N THR A 90 3.44 4.92 30.15
CA THR A 90 3.94 5.54 31.38
C THR A 90 5.13 6.40 31.02
N ASP A 91 5.07 7.69 31.36
CA ASP A 91 6.17 8.65 31.19
C ASP A 91 6.46 9.29 32.55
N TYR A 92 7.70 9.15 33.01
CA TYR A 92 8.22 9.80 34.19
C TYR A 92 9.25 10.87 33.77
N GLN A 93 8.73 12.08 33.49
CA GLN A 93 9.52 13.27 33.19
C GLN A 93 10.53 13.12 32.03
N GLY A 94 10.26 12.22 31.07
CA GLY A 94 11.17 11.91 29.97
C GLY A 94 12.41 11.12 30.38
N GLU A 95 12.53 10.71 31.65
CA GLU A 95 13.65 9.92 32.17
C GLU A 95 13.39 8.41 32.08
N LEU A 96 12.13 8.01 32.22
CA LEU A 96 11.67 6.63 32.08
C LEU A 96 10.38 6.63 31.26
N GLN A 97 10.37 5.82 30.21
CA GLN A 97 9.17 5.62 29.41
C GLN A 97 8.94 4.13 29.17
N THR A 98 7.70 3.69 29.39
CA THR A 98 7.26 2.32 29.09
C THR A 98 5.90 2.33 28.39
N ALA A 99 5.66 1.31 27.57
CA ALA A 99 4.37 1.02 26.97
C ALA A 99 3.97 -0.42 27.33
N ASP A 100 3.17 -0.57 28.39
CA ASP A 100 2.54 -1.85 28.72
C ASP A 100 1.40 -2.13 27.76
N TRP A 101 1.28 -3.35 27.27
CA TRP A 101 0.30 -3.66 26.23
C TRP A 101 -0.37 -5.01 26.41
N LYS A 102 -1.59 -5.12 25.85
CA LYS A 102 -2.36 -6.36 25.74
C LYS A 102 -3.00 -6.46 24.37
N ILE A 103 -2.84 -7.60 23.72
CA ILE A 103 -3.44 -7.92 22.41
C ILE A 103 -4.22 -9.22 22.57
N SER A 104 -5.50 -9.18 22.23
CA SER A 104 -6.37 -10.36 22.12
C SER A 104 -6.63 -10.67 20.65
N LEU A 105 -6.47 -11.93 20.29
CA LEU A 105 -6.58 -12.42 18.91
C LEU A 105 -7.48 -13.67 18.87
N ASN A 106 -8.20 -13.87 17.77
CA ASN A 106 -8.93 -15.10 17.48
C ASN A 106 -8.18 -15.89 16.40
N ARG A 107 -7.85 -17.16 16.67
CA ARG A 107 -7.06 -17.99 15.74
C ARG A 107 -7.93 -18.55 14.62
N GLU A 108 -7.64 -18.11 13.40
CA GLU A 108 -8.25 -18.64 12.19
C GLU A 108 -7.66 -19.99 11.82
N GLY A 109 -6.35 -20.14 11.96
CA GLY A 109 -5.63 -21.41 11.81
C GLY A 109 -4.18 -21.22 11.35
N SER A 110 -3.43 -22.32 11.30
CA SER A 110 -2.09 -22.33 10.72
C SER A 110 -2.11 -22.32 9.18
N GLU A 111 -0.95 -22.12 8.54
CA GLU A 111 -0.80 -22.19 7.08
C GLU A 111 -1.21 -23.53 6.45
N SER A 112 -1.32 -24.61 7.25
CA SER A 112 -1.80 -25.91 6.78
C SER A 112 -3.32 -26.08 6.96
N GLU A 113 -3.95 -25.30 7.85
CA GLU A 113 -5.37 -25.40 8.20
C GLU A 113 -6.28 -24.47 7.38
N VAL A 114 -5.74 -23.35 6.88
CA VAL A 114 -6.51 -22.33 6.16
C VAL A 114 -5.96 -22.03 4.78
N ASP A 115 -6.86 -21.64 3.88
CA ASP A 115 -6.54 -20.84 2.70
C ASP A 115 -6.90 -19.38 2.97
N LEU A 116 -6.29 -18.49 2.20
CA LEU A 116 -6.64 -17.09 2.12
C LEU A 116 -7.58 -16.89 0.94
N GLN A 117 -8.67 -16.17 1.15
CA GLN A 117 -9.61 -15.79 0.10
C GLN A 117 -9.57 -14.29 -0.11
N SER A 118 -9.17 -13.89 -1.32
CA SER A 118 -9.25 -12.51 -1.78
C SER A 118 -10.67 -12.23 -2.32
N ARG A 119 -11.48 -11.51 -1.54
CA ARG A 119 -12.79 -11.05 -2.00
C ARG A 119 -12.62 -9.80 -2.86
N LEU A 120 -12.57 -10.04 -4.16
CA LEU A 120 -12.50 -9.00 -5.18
C LEU A 120 -13.92 -8.57 -5.54
N THR A 121 -14.39 -7.51 -4.90
CA THR A 121 -15.78 -7.06 -4.99
C THR A 121 -15.90 -5.74 -5.75
N GLY A 122 -17.10 -5.49 -6.30
CA GLY A 122 -17.43 -4.26 -7.00
C GLY A 122 -17.43 -4.41 -8.52
N ALA A 123 -17.60 -3.25 -9.17
CA ALA A 123 -17.59 -3.14 -10.63
C ALA A 123 -16.28 -2.50 -11.10
N VAL A 124 -15.92 -2.78 -12.34
CA VAL A 124 -14.84 -2.05 -13.01
C VAL A 124 -15.12 -0.56 -13.00
N ARG A 125 -14.07 0.27 -12.98
CA ARG A 125 -14.21 1.72 -12.92
C ARG A 125 -15.05 2.22 -14.09
N LYS A 126 -16.08 3.01 -13.77
CA LYS A 126 -16.83 3.74 -14.78
C LYS A 126 -15.86 4.64 -15.55
N ASN A 127 -15.75 4.43 -16.85
CA ASN A 127 -14.86 5.18 -17.72
C ASN A 127 -15.59 5.76 -18.93
N ASP A 128 -15.04 6.83 -19.48
CA ASP A 128 -15.64 7.57 -20.60
C ASP A 128 -15.24 6.99 -21.98
N PHE A 129 -14.53 5.86 -21.99
CA PHE A 129 -13.89 5.27 -23.17
C PHE A 129 -14.48 3.92 -23.57
N SER A 130 -15.58 3.49 -22.92
CA SER A 130 -16.23 2.19 -23.14
C SER A 130 -15.29 0.98 -22.96
N LEU A 131 -14.27 1.11 -22.11
CA LEU A 131 -13.32 0.04 -21.82
C LEU A 131 -13.90 -0.91 -20.77
N THR A 132 -13.71 -2.21 -20.99
CA THR A 132 -14.10 -3.25 -20.02
C THR A 132 -13.13 -3.34 -18.84
N GLY A 133 -11.91 -2.85 -19.00
CA GLY A 133 -10.82 -3.07 -18.05
C GLY A 133 -10.32 -4.52 -18.07
N GLU A 134 -9.26 -4.77 -17.30
CA GLU A 134 -8.71 -6.11 -17.04
C GLU A 134 -8.72 -6.34 -15.54
N LYS A 135 -9.47 -7.35 -15.08
CA LYS A 135 -9.41 -7.76 -13.67
C LYS A 135 -8.12 -8.50 -13.43
N TRP A 136 -7.46 -8.18 -12.32
CA TRP A 136 -6.18 -8.76 -11.94
C TRP A 136 -6.08 -8.87 -10.43
N HIS A 137 -5.17 -9.70 -9.96
CA HIS A 137 -4.91 -9.92 -8.54
C HIS A 137 -3.46 -10.37 -8.33
N ALA A 138 -2.83 -9.89 -7.28
CA ALA A 138 -1.47 -10.23 -6.91
C ALA A 138 -1.48 -10.72 -5.45
N PRO A 139 -1.45 -12.04 -5.19
CA PRO A 139 -1.30 -12.57 -3.83
C PRO A 139 0.09 -12.25 -3.26
N SER A 140 0.31 -12.55 -1.98
CA SER A 140 1.61 -12.33 -1.32
C SER A 140 2.73 -13.09 -2.03
N ILE A 141 3.95 -12.54 -2.00
CA ILE A 141 5.12 -13.29 -2.48
C ILE A 141 5.24 -14.60 -1.67
N GLY A 142 5.42 -15.73 -2.36
CA GLY A 142 5.48 -17.05 -1.73
C GLY A 142 4.12 -17.74 -1.56
N HIS A 143 3.05 -17.21 -2.15
CA HIS A 143 1.77 -17.92 -2.24
C HIS A 143 1.88 -19.22 -3.04
N TYR A 144 0.91 -20.12 -2.83
CA TYR A 144 0.78 -21.38 -3.53
C TYR A 144 -0.71 -21.76 -3.72
N ALA A 145 -0.97 -22.81 -4.51
CA ALA A 145 -2.32 -23.36 -4.75
C ALA A 145 -3.39 -22.31 -5.13
N TYR A 146 -3.03 -21.36 -6.00
CA TYR A 146 -3.96 -20.32 -6.44
C TYR A 146 -5.14 -20.90 -7.23
N PHE A 147 -6.36 -20.62 -6.79
CA PHE A 147 -7.59 -21.21 -7.30
C PHE A 147 -8.66 -20.15 -7.59
N THR A 148 -9.23 -20.22 -8.79
CA THR A 148 -10.30 -19.31 -9.27
C THR A 148 -11.49 -20.06 -9.86
N GLY A 149 -11.83 -21.23 -9.31
CA GLY A 149 -12.89 -22.07 -9.86
C GLY A 149 -12.41 -22.89 -11.06
N SER A 150 -13.20 -22.91 -12.13
CA SER A 150 -12.93 -23.70 -13.35
C SER A 150 -12.03 -23.00 -14.37
N SER A 151 -11.64 -21.75 -14.12
CA SER A 151 -10.83 -20.94 -15.05
C SER A 151 -9.40 -20.81 -14.56
N ASN A 152 -8.43 -20.89 -15.48
CA ASN A 152 -7.01 -20.62 -15.23
C ASN A 152 -6.66 -19.21 -15.74
N PRO A 153 -6.43 -18.23 -14.85
CA PRO A 153 -6.05 -16.88 -15.26
C PRO A 153 -4.66 -16.90 -15.92
N SER A 154 -4.40 -15.94 -16.80
CA SER A 154 -3.04 -15.76 -17.30
C SER A 154 -2.14 -15.21 -16.18
N VAL A 155 -0.84 -15.50 -16.23
CA VAL A 155 0.11 -15.09 -15.20
C VAL A 155 1.25 -14.29 -15.78
N MET A 156 1.76 -13.36 -14.99
CA MET A 156 3.03 -12.70 -15.25
C MET A 156 3.81 -12.55 -13.93
N THR A 157 5.12 -12.35 -14.04
CA THR A 157 5.98 -12.11 -12.88
C THR A 157 6.58 -10.73 -12.97
N ARG A 158 6.41 -9.93 -11.90
CA ARG A 158 7.02 -8.62 -11.73
C ARG A 158 8.09 -8.73 -10.65
N THR A 159 9.35 -8.44 -11.00
CA THR A 159 10.42 -8.37 -9.99
C THR A 159 10.40 -6.99 -9.34
N GLY A 160 10.22 -6.97 -8.01
CA GLY A 160 10.26 -5.80 -7.15
C GLY A 160 11.41 -5.84 -6.15
N ALA A 161 11.49 -4.82 -5.31
CA ALA A 161 12.49 -4.69 -4.25
C ALA A 161 12.41 -5.83 -3.20
N ASP A 162 11.23 -6.39 -3.00
CA ASP A 162 10.97 -7.49 -2.04
C ASP A 162 11.08 -8.88 -2.71
N GLY A 163 11.38 -8.94 -4.01
CA GLY A 163 11.49 -10.18 -4.78
C GLY A 163 10.50 -10.30 -5.94
N ALA A 164 10.36 -11.52 -6.46
CA ALA A 164 9.49 -11.82 -7.60
C ALA A 164 8.03 -12.00 -7.16
N MET A 165 7.16 -11.14 -7.69
CA MET A 165 5.72 -11.16 -7.42
C MET A 165 4.94 -11.67 -8.62
N THR A 166 4.06 -12.64 -8.40
CA THR A 166 3.15 -13.13 -9.44
C THR A 166 1.89 -12.28 -9.50
N VAL A 167 1.51 -11.87 -10.71
CA VAL A 167 0.24 -11.18 -10.98
C VAL A 167 -0.62 -12.08 -11.85
N TYR A 168 -1.80 -12.43 -11.36
CA TYR A 168 -2.84 -13.12 -12.09
C TYR A 168 -3.70 -12.12 -12.84
N ARG A 169 -3.95 -12.40 -14.11
CA ARG A 169 -4.57 -11.51 -15.09
C ARG A 169 -5.80 -12.16 -15.69
N ASN A 170 -6.77 -11.34 -16.08
CA ASN A 170 -8.07 -11.79 -16.60
C ASN A 170 -8.76 -12.77 -15.63
N ILE A 171 -8.72 -12.44 -14.34
CA ILE A 171 -9.40 -13.25 -13.32
C ILE A 171 -10.92 -13.23 -13.57
N PRO A 172 -11.62 -14.36 -13.37
CA PRO A 172 -13.07 -14.43 -13.52
C PRO A 172 -13.79 -13.72 -12.36
N ASP A 173 -15.13 -13.66 -12.43
CA ASP A 173 -16.00 -13.16 -11.36
C ASP A 173 -16.13 -14.17 -10.21
N PHE A 174 -14.97 -14.54 -9.65
CA PHE A 174 -14.82 -15.50 -8.57
C PHE A 174 -13.74 -14.99 -7.60
N SER A 175 -13.99 -15.06 -6.29
CA SER A 175 -13.02 -14.66 -5.28
C SER A 175 -11.87 -15.68 -5.20
N PRO A 176 -10.63 -15.33 -5.60
CA PRO A 176 -9.53 -16.27 -5.61
C PRO A 176 -9.22 -16.81 -4.21
N LYS A 177 -8.84 -18.09 -4.15
CA LYS A 177 -8.30 -18.73 -2.94
C LYS A 177 -6.85 -19.13 -3.15
N TRP A 178 -6.03 -19.06 -2.12
CA TRP A 178 -4.60 -19.35 -2.21
C TRP A 178 -4.04 -19.66 -0.82
N GLY A 179 -3.01 -20.50 -0.76
CA GLY A 179 -2.24 -20.72 0.46
C GLY A 179 -1.03 -19.79 0.52
N CYS A 180 -0.53 -19.50 1.71
CA CYS A 180 0.71 -18.74 1.89
C CYS A 180 1.34 -19.09 3.23
N PRO A 181 2.67 -19.36 3.28
CA PRO A 181 3.35 -19.50 4.55
C PRO A 181 3.21 -18.21 5.37
N VAL A 182 2.97 -18.33 6.68
CA VAL A 182 2.63 -17.17 7.53
C VAL A 182 3.73 -16.11 7.48
N ALA A 183 4.99 -16.53 7.53
CA ALA A 183 6.16 -15.65 7.45
C ALA A 183 6.30 -14.93 6.09
N SER A 184 5.67 -15.43 5.03
CA SER A 184 5.72 -14.87 3.69
C SER A 184 4.57 -13.93 3.38
N TYR A 185 3.52 -13.88 4.21
CA TYR A 185 2.30 -13.10 3.91
C TYR A 185 2.57 -11.62 3.67
N ASN A 186 3.59 -11.07 4.34
CA ASN A 186 4.02 -9.69 4.19
C ASN A 186 4.89 -9.40 2.96
N GLY A 187 5.28 -10.43 2.20
CA GLY A 187 6.10 -10.28 1.00
C GLY A 187 5.37 -9.51 -0.11
N GLY A 188 5.96 -8.41 -0.55
CA GLY A 188 5.39 -7.57 -1.61
C GLY A 188 4.16 -6.76 -1.19
N ARG A 189 3.88 -6.65 0.11
CA ARG A 189 2.77 -5.85 0.63
C ARG A 189 2.88 -4.38 0.24
N VAL A 190 1.74 -3.69 0.25
CA VAL A 190 1.70 -2.23 0.29
C VAL A 190 2.01 -1.78 1.71
N ARG A 191 2.87 -0.79 1.87
CA ARG A 191 3.28 -0.22 3.16
C ARG A 191 3.34 1.29 3.11
N VAL A 192 3.04 1.90 4.25
CA VAL A 192 3.27 3.31 4.53
C VAL A 192 4.32 3.41 5.61
N ILE A 193 5.44 4.06 5.32
CA ILE A 193 6.50 4.30 6.31
C ILE A 193 6.53 5.80 6.62
N ASP A 194 6.51 6.16 7.90
CA ASP A 194 6.74 7.53 8.34
C ASP A 194 8.15 7.67 8.95
N TYR A 195 9.01 8.43 8.27
CA TYR A 195 10.37 8.75 8.67
C TYR A 195 10.45 9.87 9.72
N GLY A 196 9.32 10.48 10.09
CA GLY A 196 9.25 11.50 11.13
C GLY A 196 9.05 10.95 12.54
N LEU A 197 8.70 9.67 12.68
CA LEU A 197 8.40 9.06 13.99
C LEU A 197 9.63 8.52 14.72
N VAL A 198 10.52 7.84 13.99
CA VAL A 198 11.77 7.26 14.51
C VAL A 198 12.87 7.39 13.45
N GLY A 199 14.14 7.39 13.85
CA GLY A 199 15.26 7.68 12.95
C GLY A 199 15.38 6.77 11.72
N SER A 200 14.91 5.53 11.78
CA SER A 200 14.85 4.59 10.64
C SER A 200 13.56 4.64 9.83
N GLY A 201 12.58 5.42 10.29
CA GLY A 201 11.17 5.34 9.92
C GLY A 201 10.45 4.14 10.53
N SER A 202 9.13 4.27 10.64
CA SER A 202 8.24 3.20 11.11
C SER A 202 7.16 2.89 10.08
N GLU A 203 6.97 1.60 9.78
CA GLU A 203 5.81 1.15 9.01
C GLU A 203 4.55 1.27 9.86
N LEU A 204 3.55 2.00 9.38
CA LEU A 204 2.34 2.30 10.13
C LEU A 204 1.35 1.12 10.10
N GLU A 205 0.70 0.85 11.23
CA GLU A 205 -0.44 -0.05 11.44
C GLU A 205 -1.78 0.71 11.44
N GLY A 206 -2.90 0.05 11.14
CA GLY A 206 -4.24 0.63 11.28
C GLY A 206 -4.58 1.77 10.31
N VAL A 207 -5.67 2.48 10.60
CA VAL A 207 -6.22 3.61 9.81
C VAL A 207 -6.52 4.83 10.67
N ASP A 208 -6.97 5.91 10.04
CA ASP A 208 -7.38 7.18 10.65
C ASP A 208 -6.31 7.85 11.52
N ARG A 209 -5.04 7.57 11.21
CA ARG A 209 -3.87 8.14 11.89
C ARG A 209 -3.19 9.23 11.08
N PRO A 210 -2.63 10.26 11.77
CA PRO A 210 -1.82 11.25 11.10
C PRO A 210 -0.56 10.60 10.52
N VAL A 211 -0.13 11.14 9.40
CA VAL A 211 1.14 10.82 8.75
C VAL A 211 1.92 12.14 8.61
N GLY A 212 3.22 12.12 8.84
CA GLY A 212 4.05 13.31 8.73
C GLY A 212 4.03 13.85 7.30
N VAL A 213 3.48 15.06 7.10
CA VAL A 213 3.15 15.66 5.78
C VAL A 213 4.23 15.60 4.70
N ALA A 214 5.50 15.57 5.09
CA ALA A 214 6.65 15.54 4.18
C ALA A 214 7.65 14.41 4.49
N THR A 215 7.32 13.48 5.38
CA THR A 215 8.25 12.46 5.89
C THR A 215 7.80 11.04 5.59
N TRP A 216 6.81 10.82 4.72
CA TRP A 216 6.28 9.50 4.45
C TRP A 216 6.79 8.87 3.14
N SER A 217 6.71 7.55 3.04
CA SER A 217 6.71 6.82 1.78
C SER A 217 5.51 5.88 1.67
N LEU A 218 4.96 5.73 0.47
CA LEU A 218 3.92 4.76 0.11
C LEU A 218 4.49 3.83 -0.97
N GLY A 219 4.64 2.54 -0.67
CA GLY A 219 5.28 1.61 -1.59
C GLY A 219 4.70 0.20 -1.59
N ASN A 220 4.87 -0.53 -2.70
CA ASN A 220 4.40 -1.92 -2.90
C ASN A 220 5.51 -2.83 -3.48
N ALA A 221 6.77 -2.48 -3.24
CA ALA A 221 7.98 -3.06 -3.82
C ALA A 221 8.18 -2.88 -5.35
N LEU A 222 7.17 -2.41 -6.10
CA LEU A 222 7.25 -2.15 -7.54
C LEU A 222 7.22 -0.65 -7.87
N VAL A 223 6.47 0.08 -7.07
CA VAL A 223 6.31 1.53 -7.07
C VAL A 223 6.57 2.01 -5.65
N ASN A 224 7.26 3.15 -5.53
CA ASN A 224 7.45 3.86 -4.29
C ASN A 224 7.12 5.34 -4.52
N VAL A 225 6.43 5.97 -3.58
CA VAL A 225 6.00 7.36 -3.68
C VAL A 225 6.45 8.11 -2.45
N THR A 226 7.13 9.23 -2.64
CA THR A 226 7.53 10.13 -1.55
C THR A 226 7.15 11.58 -1.85
N PRO A 227 6.83 12.38 -0.83
CA PRO A 227 6.77 13.82 -0.98
C PRO A 227 8.17 14.36 -1.26
N THR A 228 8.24 15.51 -1.94
CA THR A 228 9.51 16.22 -2.17
C THR A 228 9.55 17.52 -1.36
N SER A 229 10.72 18.16 -1.31
CA SER A 229 10.85 19.51 -0.75
C SER A 229 10.05 20.57 -1.53
N SER A 230 9.69 20.28 -2.78
CA SER A 230 8.77 21.09 -3.57
C SER A 230 7.34 20.65 -3.31
N ALA A 231 6.57 21.49 -2.65
CA ALA A 231 5.16 21.22 -2.40
C ALA A 231 4.37 20.95 -3.70
N GLY A 232 3.37 20.07 -3.60
CA GLY A 232 2.57 19.63 -4.75
C GLY A 232 3.35 18.77 -5.75
N VAL A 233 4.60 18.41 -5.48
CA VAL A 233 5.40 17.48 -6.27
C VAL A 233 5.63 16.19 -5.49
N LEU A 234 5.30 15.08 -6.14
CA LEU A 234 5.54 13.71 -5.66
C LEU A 234 6.67 13.10 -6.48
N ASP A 235 7.62 12.43 -5.83
CA ASP A 235 8.55 11.51 -6.51
C ASP A 235 7.88 10.15 -6.62
N VAL A 236 7.57 9.73 -7.85
CA VAL A 236 7.02 8.41 -8.15
C VAL A 236 8.14 7.58 -8.76
N GLN A 237 8.62 6.63 -7.97
CA GLN A 237 9.73 5.78 -8.31
C GLN A 237 9.23 4.42 -8.80
N ALA A 238 9.80 3.90 -9.88
CA ALA A 238 9.53 2.56 -10.37
C ALA A 238 10.75 1.65 -10.14
N TYR A 239 10.54 0.45 -9.60
CA TYR A 239 11.61 -0.53 -9.42
C TYR A 239 11.84 -1.33 -10.70
N SER A 240 13.04 -1.24 -11.27
CA SER A 240 13.46 -2.02 -12.44
C SER A 240 14.97 -2.17 -12.50
N GLY A 241 15.46 -3.28 -13.05
CA GLY A 241 16.91 -3.50 -13.19
C GLY A 241 17.67 -3.52 -11.85
N GLY A 242 16.99 -3.83 -10.74
CA GLY A 242 17.59 -3.88 -9.41
C GLY A 242 17.69 -2.52 -8.69
N ALA A 243 17.08 -1.46 -9.21
CA ALA A 243 17.13 -0.13 -8.61
C ALA A 243 15.79 0.61 -8.72
N TRP A 244 15.61 1.61 -7.87
CA TRP A 244 14.51 2.58 -7.93
C TRP A 244 14.83 3.70 -8.92
N HIS A 245 13.90 4.02 -9.81
CA HIS A 245 14.04 5.06 -10.82
C HIS A 245 12.97 6.13 -10.66
N SER A 246 13.38 7.34 -10.32
CA SER A 246 12.49 8.47 -10.02
C SER A 246 11.88 9.12 -11.26
N LYS A 247 10.60 9.49 -11.15
CA LYS A 247 9.95 10.49 -12.00
C LYS A 247 9.10 11.42 -11.12
N LEU A 248 9.36 12.72 -11.23
CA LEU A 248 8.66 13.74 -10.45
C LEU A 248 7.36 14.17 -11.13
N TRP A 249 6.27 14.11 -10.38
CA TRP A 249 4.92 14.49 -10.82
C TRP A 249 4.38 15.64 -9.99
N ARG A 250 3.92 16.69 -10.66
CA ARG A 250 3.33 17.88 -10.07
C ARG A 250 1.82 17.86 -10.21
N LEU A 251 1.14 18.16 -9.11
CA LEU A 251 -0.31 18.37 -9.10
C LEU A 251 -0.65 19.86 -9.18
N THR A 252 -1.68 20.17 -9.97
CA THR A 252 -2.12 21.54 -10.22
C THR A 252 -3.63 21.68 -10.05
N VAL A 253 -4.06 22.82 -9.53
CA VAL A 253 -5.46 23.19 -9.36
C VAL A 253 -5.63 24.66 -9.77
N ALA A 254 -6.54 24.92 -10.70
CA ALA A 254 -6.70 26.20 -11.39
C ALA A 254 -5.42 26.62 -12.15
N GLY A 255 -4.70 25.66 -12.73
CA GLY A 255 -3.48 25.90 -13.50
C GLY A 255 -2.23 26.23 -12.67
N SER A 256 -2.34 26.31 -11.35
CA SER A 256 -1.22 26.55 -10.44
C SER A 256 -0.88 25.30 -9.61
N PRO A 257 0.40 25.07 -9.27
CA PRO A 257 0.80 23.98 -8.39
C PRO A 257 0.14 24.09 -7.00
N VAL A 258 -0.09 22.95 -6.35
CA VAL A 258 -0.47 22.93 -4.94
C VAL A 258 0.73 23.40 -4.10
N ALA A 259 0.59 24.52 -3.38
CA ALA A 259 1.71 25.23 -2.77
C ALA A 259 2.23 24.63 -1.45
N ALA A 260 1.40 23.85 -0.74
CA ALA A 260 1.76 23.11 0.47
C ALA A 260 0.66 22.08 0.75
N TRP A 261 1.00 21.00 1.48
CA TRP A 261 0.03 20.11 2.11
C TRP A 261 0.00 20.43 3.59
N ASP A 262 -1.20 20.63 4.15
CA ASP A 262 -1.39 20.99 5.57
C ASP A 262 -1.49 19.75 6.46
N SER A 263 -1.98 18.63 5.91
CA SER A 263 -2.11 17.37 6.64
C SER A 263 -2.00 16.16 5.72
N ALA A 264 -1.44 15.07 6.25
CA ALA A 264 -1.50 13.74 5.65
C ALA A 264 -2.13 12.75 6.64
N SER A 265 -2.94 11.82 6.15
CA SER A 265 -3.63 10.82 6.98
C SER A 265 -3.76 9.49 6.25
N LEU A 266 -3.73 8.40 7.00
CA LEU A 266 -3.89 7.05 6.49
C LEU A 266 -5.38 6.67 6.50
N ILE A 267 -5.98 6.43 5.34
CA ILE A 267 -7.41 6.10 5.21
C ILE A 267 -7.65 4.61 5.11
N ARG A 268 -6.68 3.88 4.57
CA ARG A 268 -6.75 2.43 4.39
C ARG A 268 -5.35 1.84 4.46
N ASN A 269 -5.19 0.70 5.12
CA ASN A 269 -3.88 0.11 5.40
C ASN A 269 -3.87 -1.42 5.41
N ASP A 270 -4.42 -2.03 4.35
CA ASP A 270 -4.32 -3.47 4.12
C ASP A 270 -2.99 -3.81 3.43
N GLN A 271 -2.53 -5.04 3.54
CA GLN A 271 -1.29 -5.51 2.90
C GLN A 271 -1.44 -5.52 1.37
N GLU A 272 -2.67 -5.60 0.87
CA GLU A 272 -3.02 -5.56 -0.55
C GLU A 272 -3.27 -4.14 -1.06
N GLN A 273 -3.66 -3.20 -0.20
CA GLN A 273 -4.00 -1.83 -0.60
C GLN A 273 -3.82 -0.82 0.55
N CYS A 274 -3.09 0.28 0.27
CA CYS A 274 -3.04 1.43 1.17
C CYS A 274 -3.54 2.70 0.48
N ILE A 275 -4.12 3.61 1.27
CA ILE A 275 -4.57 4.93 0.82
C ILE A 275 -4.09 6.01 1.79
N ILE A 276 -3.32 6.97 1.28
CA ILE A 276 -2.96 8.19 2.01
C ILE A 276 -3.77 9.36 1.46
N ARG A 277 -4.35 10.17 2.35
CA ARG A 277 -4.99 11.44 2.00
C ARG A 277 -4.14 12.62 2.39
N LEU A 278 -3.88 13.50 1.41
CA LEU A 278 -3.28 14.81 1.61
C LEU A 278 -4.36 15.88 1.50
N VAL A 279 -4.28 16.91 2.35
CA VAL A 279 -5.21 18.05 2.33
C VAL A 279 -4.42 19.35 2.27
N ALA A 280 -4.86 20.28 1.43
CA ALA A 280 -4.32 21.63 1.32
C ALA A 280 -5.45 22.66 1.37
N SER A 281 -5.29 23.68 2.19
CA SER A 281 -6.23 24.78 2.35
C SER A 281 -6.24 25.65 1.10
N ARG A 282 -7.42 26.14 0.74
CA ARG A 282 -7.61 27.16 -0.31
C ARG A 282 -8.59 28.21 0.14
N SER A 283 -8.51 29.38 -0.47
CA SER A 283 -9.52 30.42 -0.28
C SER A 283 -10.31 30.60 -1.58
N PRO A 284 -11.61 30.25 -1.61
CA PRO A 284 -12.34 29.45 -0.61
C PRO A 284 -12.01 27.93 -0.69
N GLY A 285 -12.25 27.20 0.40
CA GLY A 285 -12.33 25.73 0.40
C GLY A 285 -11.01 24.98 0.66
N ARG A 286 -10.88 23.80 0.05
CA ARG A 286 -9.71 22.93 0.18
C ARG A 286 -9.48 22.10 -1.08
N VAL A 287 -8.28 21.57 -1.20
CA VAL A 287 -7.88 20.53 -2.15
C VAL A 287 -7.62 19.27 -1.35
N VAL A 288 -8.10 18.14 -1.87
CA VAL A 288 -7.86 16.82 -1.29
C VAL A 288 -7.24 15.94 -2.36
N LEU A 289 -6.19 15.22 -2.00
CA LEU A 289 -5.60 14.20 -2.85
C LEU A 289 -5.59 12.87 -2.11
N ASP A 290 -6.27 11.88 -2.67
CA ASP A 290 -6.12 10.49 -2.23
C ASP A 290 -5.14 9.77 -3.13
N LEU A 291 -4.11 9.18 -2.54
CA LEU A 291 -3.11 8.35 -3.21
C LEU A 291 -3.33 6.90 -2.83
N THR A 292 -3.65 6.08 -3.83
CA THR A 292 -3.90 4.64 -3.64
C THR A 292 -2.81 3.83 -4.32
N LEU A 293 -2.26 2.88 -3.60
CA LEU A 293 -1.35 1.87 -4.15
C LEU A 293 -1.87 0.47 -3.80
N ARG A 294 -1.67 -0.46 -4.73
CA ARG A 294 -2.13 -1.86 -4.62
C ARG A 294 -0.94 -2.79 -4.79
N ARG A 295 -0.92 -3.90 -4.07
CA ARG A 295 0.07 -4.96 -4.25
C ARG A 295 0.09 -5.37 -5.72
N GLY A 296 1.28 -5.53 -6.30
CA GLY A 296 1.43 -5.92 -7.69
C GLY A 296 1.24 -4.81 -8.72
N SER A 297 0.65 -3.66 -8.38
CA SER A 297 0.47 -2.56 -9.34
C SER A 297 1.80 -1.92 -9.77
N ARG A 298 1.91 -1.56 -11.05
CA ARG A 298 3.00 -0.70 -11.59
C ARG A 298 2.64 0.78 -11.65
N VAL A 299 1.45 1.13 -11.19
CA VAL A 299 0.93 2.50 -11.20
C VAL A 299 0.45 2.92 -9.82
N LEU A 300 0.73 4.17 -9.48
CA LEU A 300 0.07 4.92 -8.42
C LEU A 300 -1.26 5.44 -8.95
N GLU A 301 -2.32 5.27 -8.18
CA GLU A 301 -3.62 5.85 -8.48
C GLU A 301 -3.81 7.13 -7.64
N GLY A 302 -4.34 8.18 -8.24
CA GLY A 302 -4.62 9.44 -7.57
C GLY A 302 -6.05 9.91 -7.80
N TYR A 303 -6.62 10.54 -6.78
CA TYR A 303 -7.92 11.20 -6.87
C TYR A 303 -7.82 12.62 -6.30
N LEU A 304 -7.68 13.59 -7.19
CA LEU A 304 -7.54 15.01 -6.85
C LEU A 304 -8.92 15.68 -6.86
N GLN A 305 -9.30 16.32 -5.76
CA GLN A 305 -10.57 17.03 -5.61
C GLN A 305 -10.36 18.49 -5.24
N SER A 306 -11.28 19.35 -5.68
CA SER A 306 -11.37 20.75 -5.28
C SER A 306 -12.81 21.13 -4.95
N GLY A 307 -12.98 22.04 -3.98
CA GLY A 307 -14.31 22.51 -3.56
C GLY A 307 -15.09 23.32 -4.60
N SER A 308 -14.45 23.71 -5.71
CA SER A 308 -15.08 24.44 -6.81
C SER A 308 -14.57 23.95 -8.16
N SER A 309 -15.34 24.19 -9.22
CA SER A 309 -14.95 23.87 -10.59
C SER A 309 -13.67 24.62 -10.98
N ALA A 310 -12.65 23.90 -11.43
CA ALA A 310 -11.37 24.45 -11.84
C ALA A 310 -10.71 23.56 -12.91
N THR A 311 -9.59 24.03 -13.47
CA THR A 311 -8.69 23.17 -14.24
C THR A 311 -7.81 22.38 -13.28
N LEU A 312 -7.99 21.07 -13.22
CA LEU A 312 -7.20 20.14 -12.41
C LEU A 312 -6.16 19.47 -13.31
N GLY A 313 -4.97 19.17 -12.79
CA GLY A 313 -3.93 18.53 -13.60
C GLY A 313 -2.88 17.77 -12.83
N CYS A 314 -2.28 16.81 -13.54
CA CYS A 314 -1.11 16.04 -13.12
C CYS A 314 -0.07 16.13 -14.26
N ALA A 315 1.15 16.54 -13.94
CA ALA A 315 2.15 16.87 -14.95
C ALA A 315 3.54 16.38 -14.55
N LEU A 316 4.31 15.87 -15.50
CA LEU A 316 5.74 15.68 -15.28
C LEU A 316 6.41 17.01 -14.96
N VAL A 317 7.31 17.01 -13.98
CA VAL A 317 8.17 18.16 -13.69
C VAL A 317 9.18 18.38 -14.81
N THR A 318 9.80 17.29 -15.26
CA THR A 318 10.70 17.28 -16.43
C THR A 318 9.92 16.79 -17.63
N SER A 319 9.70 17.68 -18.61
CA SER A 319 8.94 17.35 -19.80
C SER A 319 9.59 16.23 -20.62
N GLU A 320 8.76 15.30 -21.08
CA GLU A 320 9.14 14.22 -21.98
C GLU A 320 8.17 14.17 -23.17
N THR A 321 8.70 13.99 -24.37
CA THR A 321 7.87 13.80 -25.57
C THR A 321 7.05 12.52 -25.44
N ASN A 322 5.75 12.61 -25.73
CA ASN A 322 4.83 11.50 -25.55
C ASN A 322 3.87 11.30 -26.71
N VAL A 323 3.42 10.05 -26.86
CA VAL A 323 2.27 9.74 -27.67
C VAL A 323 1.03 10.11 -26.86
N ASN A 324 0.18 10.93 -27.46
CA ASN A 324 -1.06 11.36 -26.85
C ASN A 324 -2.21 10.43 -27.28
N THR A 325 -2.41 9.36 -26.52
CA THR A 325 -3.55 8.44 -26.65
C THR A 325 -4.69 8.79 -25.68
N SER A 326 -4.85 10.08 -25.33
CA SER A 326 -5.85 10.52 -24.34
C SER A 326 -7.29 10.16 -24.73
N ALA A 327 -7.58 10.07 -26.03
CA ALA A 327 -8.84 9.54 -26.57
C ALA A 327 -9.10 8.06 -26.18
N SER A 328 -8.09 7.35 -25.71
CA SER A 328 -8.14 5.97 -25.21
C SER A 328 -7.76 5.85 -23.73
N GLY A 329 -7.72 6.98 -23.01
CA GLY A 329 -7.57 7.04 -21.55
C GLY A 329 -6.15 7.11 -21.00
N TYR A 330 -5.11 7.28 -21.82
CA TYR A 330 -3.72 7.34 -21.32
C TYR A 330 -2.74 8.08 -22.25
N MET A 331 -1.54 8.35 -21.76
CA MET A 331 -0.39 8.87 -22.50
C MET A 331 0.87 8.09 -22.08
N THR A 332 1.85 8.00 -22.97
CA THR A 332 3.14 7.35 -22.65
C THR A 332 4.28 7.96 -23.46
N ALA A 333 5.50 7.95 -22.92
CA ALA A 333 6.67 8.46 -23.61
C ALA A 333 6.85 7.81 -25.00
N THR A 334 7.33 8.58 -25.98
CA THR A 334 7.66 8.02 -27.31
C THR A 334 8.91 7.16 -27.27
N SER A 335 9.85 7.51 -26.40
CA SER A 335 11.19 6.92 -26.32
C SER A 335 11.46 6.41 -24.91
N ASN A 336 12.33 5.41 -24.81
CA ASN A 336 12.81 4.95 -23.51
C ASN A 336 13.67 6.03 -22.85
N ASP A 337 13.58 6.15 -21.54
CA ASP A 337 14.52 6.93 -20.74
C ASP A 337 15.87 6.20 -20.58
N ALA A 338 16.79 6.82 -19.85
CA ALA A 338 18.13 6.28 -19.61
C ALA A 338 18.11 4.89 -18.93
N ASN A 339 17.00 4.51 -18.29
CA ASN A 339 16.83 3.24 -17.60
C ASN A 339 16.06 2.22 -18.44
N GLY A 340 15.77 2.55 -19.71
CA GLY A 340 15.03 1.67 -20.61
C GLY A 340 13.52 1.70 -20.42
N ASN A 341 12.99 2.58 -19.57
CA ASN A 341 11.56 2.64 -19.22
C ASN A 341 10.85 3.77 -19.96
N ARG A 342 9.52 3.75 -19.98
CA ARG A 342 8.70 4.87 -20.46
C ARG A 342 7.73 5.30 -19.38
N PHE A 343 7.52 6.60 -19.18
CA PHE A 343 6.43 7.01 -18.30
C PHE A 343 5.08 6.58 -18.90
N VAL A 344 4.11 6.36 -18.02
CA VAL A 344 2.69 6.23 -18.41
C VAL A 344 1.84 7.00 -17.42
N CYS A 345 0.83 7.69 -17.92
CA CYS A 345 -0.22 8.30 -17.10
C CYS A 345 -1.55 8.29 -17.82
N GLY A 346 -2.65 8.48 -17.10
CA GLY A 346 -3.97 8.48 -17.70
C GLY A 346 -5.08 8.69 -16.68
N SER A 347 -6.32 8.54 -17.12
CA SER A 347 -7.53 8.70 -16.31
C SER A 347 -8.62 7.76 -16.83
N ALA A 348 -9.58 7.40 -15.97
CA ALA A 348 -10.80 6.73 -16.42
C ALA A 348 -11.74 7.73 -17.10
N ARG A 349 -11.54 9.03 -16.87
CA ARG A 349 -12.34 10.09 -17.46
C ARG A 349 -11.64 10.74 -18.65
N THR A 350 -12.43 11.38 -19.49
CA THR A 350 -11.92 12.31 -20.50
C THR A 350 -11.01 13.35 -19.88
N PHE A 351 -9.87 13.59 -20.52
CA PHE A 351 -8.86 14.58 -20.14
C PHE A 351 -8.15 15.10 -21.39
N THR A 352 -7.55 16.28 -21.27
CA THR A 352 -6.69 16.86 -22.30
C THR A 352 -5.24 16.53 -21.99
N GLY A 353 -4.64 15.71 -22.84
CA GLY A 353 -3.20 15.43 -22.82
C GLY A 353 -2.39 16.48 -23.56
N SER A 354 -1.20 16.80 -23.05
CA SER A 354 -0.18 17.60 -23.75
C SER A 354 0.83 16.70 -24.47
N THR A 355 1.73 17.31 -25.23
CA THR A 355 2.88 16.65 -25.89
C THR A 355 4.11 16.54 -24.99
N THR A 356 4.01 17.00 -23.73
CA THR A 356 5.13 17.12 -22.78
C THR A 356 4.86 16.40 -21.44
N GLY A 357 3.92 15.45 -21.40
CA GLY A 357 3.64 14.62 -20.23
C GLY A 357 2.75 15.26 -19.15
N SER A 358 1.90 16.21 -19.53
CA SER A 358 0.86 16.79 -18.67
C SER A 358 -0.54 16.35 -19.09
N MET A 359 -1.38 15.99 -18.11
CA MET A 359 -2.81 15.75 -18.27
C MET A 359 -3.62 16.78 -17.47
N THR A 360 -4.67 17.31 -18.08
CA THR A 360 -5.56 18.29 -17.43
C THR A 360 -7.02 17.98 -17.68
N LYS A 361 -7.87 18.40 -16.76
CA LYS A 361 -9.33 18.38 -16.91
C LYS A 361 -9.89 19.74 -16.52
N SER A 362 -10.42 20.47 -17.50
CA SER A 362 -11.03 21.78 -17.32
C SER A 362 -12.41 21.67 -16.71
N SER A 363 -12.81 22.71 -15.97
CA SER A 363 -14.17 22.86 -15.42
C SER A 363 -14.64 21.65 -14.63
N ALA A 364 -13.77 21.10 -13.77
CA ALA A 364 -14.04 19.92 -12.96
C ALA A 364 -13.80 20.17 -11.47
N THR A 365 -14.53 19.45 -10.63
CA THR A 365 -14.32 19.38 -9.18
C THR A 365 -13.47 18.20 -8.75
N PHE A 366 -13.20 17.26 -9.67
CA PHE A 366 -12.30 16.13 -9.43
C PHE A 366 -11.58 15.67 -10.71
N LEU A 367 -10.41 15.06 -10.50
CA LEU A 367 -9.62 14.36 -11.50
C LEU A 367 -9.11 13.06 -10.88
N ASP A 368 -9.58 11.92 -11.40
CA ASP A 368 -8.91 10.65 -11.17
C ASP A 368 -7.76 10.48 -12.16
N PHE A 369 -6.66 9.90 -11.72
CA PHE A 369 -5.52 9.63 -12.57
C PHE A 369 -4.77 8.38 -12.12
N PHE A 370 -3.93 7.88 -13.01
CA PHE A 370 -2.84 6.98 -12.65
C PHE A 370 -1.53 7.49 -13.25
N VAL A 371 -0.42 7.22 -12.56
CA VAL A 371 0.94 7.53 -13.01
C VAL A 371 1.86 6.35 -12.69
N GLY A 372 2.85 6.09 -13.55
CA GLY A 372 3.81 5.02 -13.33
C GLY A 372 4.79 4.89 -14.49
N ALA A 373 5.32 3.68 -14.68
CA ALA A 373 6.26 3.37 -15.74
C ALA A 373 5.93 2.05 -16.44
N VAL A 374 6.10 2.05 -17.76
CA VAL A 374 6.17 0.88 -18.63
C VAL A 374 7.60 0.35 -18.55
N ILE A 375 7.79 -0.74 -17.83
CA ILE A 375 9.11 -1.35 -17.62
C ILE A 375 9.61 -1.98 -18.91
N ALA A 376 10.88 -1.76 -19.24
CA ALA A 376 11.48 -2.10 -20.54
C ALA A 376 10.86 -1.35 -21.74
N GLY A 377 10.03 -0.33 -21.48
CA GLY A 377 9.58 0.64 -22.47
C GLY A 377 8.96 -0.01 -23.71
N GLY A 378 9.57 0.20 -24.87
CA GLY A 378 9.12 -0.37 -26.15
C GLY A 378 9.12 -1.91 -26.23
N SER A 379 9.82 -2.58 -25.31
CA SER A 379 9.93 -4.05 -25.24
C SER A 379 9.21 -4.63 -24.02
N ALA A 380 8.27 -3.87 -23.44
CA ALA A 380 7.49 -4.33 -22.29
C ALA A 380 6.75 -5.64 -22.59
N VAL A 381 6.77 -6.55 -21.63
CA VAL A 381 6.03 -7.80 -21.70
C VAL A 381 4.52 -7.56 -21.61
N SER A 382 3.73 -8.50 -22.12
CA SER A 382 2.27 -8.45 -21.94
C SER A 382 1.91 -8.35 -20.46
N GLY A 383 1.09 -7.35 -20.13
CA GLY A 383 0.72 -7.01 -18.75
C GLY A 383 1.46 -5.80 -18.20
N ASP A 384 2.59 -5.41 -18.80
CA ASP A 384 3.33 -4.19 -18.46
C ASP A 384 3.35 -3.16 -19.61
N THR A 385 2.71 -3.45 -20.74
CA THR A 385 2.51 -2.44 -21.80
C THR A 385 1.60 -1.31 -21.30
N ALA A 386 1.74 -0.09 -21.85
CA ALA A 386 0.92 1.05 -21.44
C ALA A 386 -0.61 0.77 -21.52
N THR A 387 -1.03 0.04 -22.55
CA THR A 387 -2.40 -0.42 -22.78
C THR A 387 -2.87 -1.35 -21.67
N ASP A 388 -2.03 -2.33 -21.28
CA ASP A 388 -2.33 -3.27 -20.20
C ASP A 388 -2.41 -2.57 -18.84
N LEU A 389 -1.47 -1.66 -18.54
CA LEU A 389 -1.47 -0.90 -17.29
C LEU A 389 -2.72 -0.02 -17.15
N ARG A 390 -3.16 0.63 -18.24
CA ARG A 390 -4.45 1.32 -18.26
C ARG A 390 -5.61 0.34 -18.01
N ASN A 391 -5.63 -0.82 -18.67
CA ASN A 391 -6.70 -1.79 -18.49
C ASN A 391 -6.76 -2.30 -17.04
N GLN A 392 -5.61 -2.55 -16.43
CA GLN A 392 -5.48 -2.91 -15.01
C GLN A 392 -5.97 -1.80 -14.08
N TYR A 393 -5.70 -0.53 -14.38
CA TYR A 393 -6.26 0.61 -13.64
C TYR A 393 -7.80 0.63 -13.70
N ILE A 394 -8.39 0.42 -14.88
CA ILE A 394 -9.85 0.38 -15.05
C ILE A 394 -10.47 -0.85 -14.36
N GLY A 395 -9.80 -2.01 -14.45
CA GLY A 395 -10.28 -3.27 -13.91
C GLY A 395 -9.87 -3.57 -12.47
N ALA A 396 -9.17 -2.65 -11.80
CA ALA A 396 -8.78 -2.80 -10.40
C ALA A 396 -10.02 -2.80 -9.49
N LEU A 397 -10.23 -3.91 -8.78
CA LEU A 397 -11.33 -4.09 -7.85
C LEU A 397 -10.89 -3.83 -6.41
N ALA A 398 -11.86 -3.51 -5.55
CA ALA A 398 -11.60 -3.48 -4.11
C ALA A 398 -11.37 -4.90 -3.61
N GLU A 399 -10.33 -5.08 -2.81
CA GLU A 399 -9.95 -6.38 -2.25
C GLU A 399 -10.19 -6.38 -0.75
N SER A 400 -10.56 -7.52 -0.19
CA SER A 400 -10.43 -7.81 1.24
C SER A 400 -10.04 -9.27 1.39
N THR A 401 -9.01 -9.55 2.18
CA THR A 401 -8.51 -10.92 2.39
C THR A 401 -9.09 -11.49 3.67
N HIS A 402 -9.56 -12.74 3.60
CA HIS A 402 -10.12 -13.47 4.74
C HIS A 402 -9.50 -14.86 4.81
N ALA A 403 -9.32 -15.41 6.00
CA ALA A 403 -9.01 -16.83 6.15
C ALA A 403 -10.27 -17.68 5.92
N VAL A 404 -10.11 -18.79 5.23
CA VAL A 404 -11.16 -19.80 5.02
C VAL A 404 -10.60 -21.18 5.34
N LYS A 405 -11.35 -21.99 6.08
CA LYS A 405 -10.94 -23.35 6.40
C LYS A 405 -10.82 -24.19 5.13
N ARG A 406 -9.78 -25.00 5.07
CA ARG A 406 -9.56 -25.95 3.97
C ARG A 406 -10.56 -27.09 3.97
#